data_AF-A0A8T1IVE7-F1
#
_entry.id   AF-A0A8T1IVE7-F1
#
_cell.length_a   1.000
_cell.length_b   1.000
_cell.length_c   1.000
_cell.angle_alpha   90.00
_cell.angle_beta   90.00
_cell.angle_gamma   90.00
#
_symmetry.space_group_name_H-M   'P 1'
#
loop_
_entity.id
_entity.type
_entity.pdbx_description
1 polymer ?
#
loop_
_entity_poly.entity_id
_entity_poly.type
_entity_poly.pdbx_seq_one_letter_code
_entity_poly.pdbx_strand_id
1 'polypeptide(L)'
;MGLRKLAPVKSSRPRRKVRPRHAKRAWCDRLIYSNLVYALAALISFSCDQNFCGVLQMGAAIASTMFHRSKETKYLLLDALISGTLGIIFIFAGQHTLNNEWYGILAIKLLLAVLCVFTWLYCGMPGGERYDKWHNRWHYVSGATTISTTLFLTMYLPEFDLLMHELIQDVVVVRSMFI
;
A
#
# COMPACT_ATOMS: atom_id res chain seq x y z
N MET A 1 -35.76 -62.02 29.12
CA MET A 1 -35.69 -60.78 28.31
C MET A 1 -34.85 -59.76 29.06
N GLY A 2 -33.57 -59.61 28.71
CA GLY A 2 -32.65 -58.67 29.36
C GLY A 2 -32.42 -57.43 28.50
N LEU A 3 -32.84 -56.27 28.97
CA LEU A 3 -32.55 -54.97 28.34
C LEU A 3 -31.04 -54.67 28.46
N ARG A 4 -30.33 -54.69 27.32
CA ARG A 4 -28.95 -54.22 27.22
C ARG A 4 -28.90 -52.72 27.53
N LYS A 5 -28.21 -52.34 28.61
CA LYS A 5 -27.79 -50.95 28.86
C LYS A 5 -26.79 -50.54 27.78
N LEU A 6 -27.21 -49.66 26.87
CA LEU A 6 -26.30 -49.00 25.93
C LEU A 6 -25.38 -48.04 26.70
N ALA A 7 -24.08 -48.10 26.39
CA ALA A 7 -23.08 -47.21 26.96
C ALA A 7 -23.34 -45.75 26.55
N PRO A 8 -23.02 -44.76 27.39
CA PRO A 8 -23.21 -43.36 27.07
C PRO A 8 -22.38 -43.00 25.83
N VAL A 9 -23.05 -42.50 24.80
CA VAL A 9 -22.42 -41.97 23.60
C VAL A 9 -21.48 -40.84 24.03
N LYS A 10 -20.17 -41.11 24.03
CA LYS A 10 -19.16 -40.05 24.11
C LYS A 10 -19.33 -39.20 22.87
N SER A 11 -20.03 -38.08 23.03
CA SER A 11 -20.11 -37.01 22.03
C SER A 11 -18.69 -36.58 21.68
N SER A 12 -18.12 -37.16 20.64
CA SER A 12 -16.90 -36.74 19.96
C SER A 12 -17.17 -35.51 19.09
N ARG A 13 -17.97 -34.55 19.59
CA ARG A 13 -18.04 -33.25 18.95
C ARG A 13 -16.67 -32.62 19.15
N PRO A 14 -15.90 -32.36 18.08
CA PRO A 14 -14.67 -31.60 18.23
C PRO A 14 -15.08 -30.30 18.89
N ARG A 15 -14.49 -29.99 20.05
CA ARG A 15 -14.54 -28.65 20.65
C ARG A 15 -14.24 -27.71 19.49
N ARG A 16 -15.25 -26.99 19.01
CA ARG A 16 -15.13 -26.00 17.94
C ARG A 16 -14.07 -25.06 18.47
N LYS A 17 -12.82 -25.19 18.01
CA LYS A 17 -11.72 -24.32 18.43
C LYS A 17 -12.27 -22.92 18.19
N VAL A 18 -12.51 -22.20 19.28
CA VAL A 18 -12.92 -20.81 19.23
C VAL A 18 -11.92 -20.16 18.32
N ARG A 19 -12.34 -19.80 17.09
CA ARG A 19 -11.48 -19.11 16.14
C ARG A 19 -10.87 -17.96 16.94
N PRO A 20 -9.54 -17.82 17.03
CA PRO A 20 -8.96 -16.73 17.77
C PRO A 20 -9.55 -15.45 17.17
N ARG A 21 -10.40 -14.78 17.97
CA ARG A 21 -10.98 -13.46 17.66
C ARG A 21 -9.84 -12.61 17.12
N HIS A 22 -9.95 -12.17 15.86
CA HIS A 22 -9.08 -11.19 15.18
C HIS A 22 -7.86 -10.76 16.00
N ALA A 23 -6.86 -11.63 16.10
CA ALA A 23 -5.63 -11.33 16.82
C ALA A 23 -4.82 -10.38 15.94
N LYS A 24 -5.10 -9.08 16.03
CA LYS A 24 -4.40 -8.02 15.29
C LYS A 24 -2.87 -8.15 15.49
N ARG A 25 -2.04 -7.86 14.47
CA ARG A 25 -0.55 -7.91 14.57
C ARG A 25 -0.02 -6.94 15.62
N ALA A 26 0.95 -7.29 16.46
CA ALA A 26 1.46 -6.37 17.49
C ALA A 26 1.91 -5.01 16.88
N TRP A 27 1.80 -3.91 17.62
CA TRP A 27 2.29 -2.61 17.14
C TRP A 27 3.80 -2.62 16.90
N CYS A 28 4.53 -3.42 17.68
CA CYS A 28 5.97 -3.60 17.53
C CYS A 28 6.35 -4.57 16.39
N ASP A 29 5.39 -5.05 15.60
CA ASP A 29 5.64 -5.95 14.49
C ASP A 29 6.46 -5.24 13.42
N ARG A 30 7.51 -5.91 12.93
CA ARG A 30 8.45 -5.35 11.97
C ARG A 30 7.78 -4.92 10.66
N LEU A 31 6.73 -5.64 10.23
CA LEU A 31 5.96 -5.32 9.04
C LEU A 31 5.10 -4.06 9.22
N ILE A 32 4.64 -3.80 10.46
CA ILE A 32 3.93 -2.57 10.80
C ILE A 32 4.91 -1.39 10.74
N TYR A 33 6.08 -1.52 11.34
CA TYR A 33 7.09 -0.45 11.34
C TYR A 33 7.63 -0.11 9.96
N SER A 34 7.69 -1.06 9.03
CA SER A 34 8.19 -0.74 7.68
C SER A 34 7.28 0.24 6.93
N ASN A 35 6.02 0.44 7.35
CA ASN A 35 5.14 1.49 6.80
C ASN A 35 5.59 2.92 7.13
N LEU A 36 6.50 3.11 8.10
CA LEU A 36 7.06 4.42 8.41
C LEU A 36 7.79 5.05 7.23
N VAL A 37 8.24 4.25 6.26
CA VAL A 37 8.83 4.77 5.02
C VAL A 37 7.85 5.63 4.21
N TYR A 38 6.55 5.32 4.25
CA TYR A 38 5.52 6.13 3.59
C TYR A 38 5.21 7.40 4.36
N ALA A 39 5.27 7.35 5.70
CA ALA A 39 5.17 8.54 6.54
C ALA A 39 6.37 9.47 6.31
N LEU A 40 7.57 8.92 6.17
CA LEU A 40 8.77 9.68 5.81
C LEU A 40 8.62 10.32 4.42
N ALA A 41 8.12 9.57 3.44
CA ALA A 41 7.82 10.12 2.11
C ALA A 41 6.86 11.30 2.20
N ALA A 42 5.80 11.18 3.00
CA ALA A 42 4.83 12.25 3.21
C ALA A 42 5.48 13.50 3.81
N LEU A 43 6.33 13.33 4.83
CA LEU A 43 7.07 14.44 5.44
C LEU A 43 7.97 15.15 4.43
N ILE A 44 8.66 14.39 3.57
CA ILE A 44 9.47 14.97 2.49
C ILE A 44 8.58 15.74 1.52
N SER A 45 7.46 15.17 1.09
CA SER A 45 6.52 15.83 0.18
C SER A 45 5.97 17.13 0.75
N PHE A 46 5.53 17.14 2.01
CA PHE A 46 5.09 18.37 2.68
C PHE A 46 6.21 19.40 2.83
N SER A 47 7.45 18.96 3.05
CA SER A 47 8.61 19.86 3.15
C SER A 47 9.01 20.48 1.80
N CYS A 48 8.52 19.91 0.70
CA CYS A 48 8.77 20.35 -0.67
C CYS A 48 7.53 20.95 -1.34
N ASP A 49 6.52 21.33 -0.56
CA ASP A 49 5.23 21.88 -1.02
C ASP A 49 4.48 20.99 -2.04
N GLN A 50 4.75 19.68 -2.04
CA GLN A 50 4.04 18.67 -2.82
C GLN A 50 2.92 18.05 -1.97
N ASN A 51 1.94 18.85 -1.58
CA ASN A 51 0.88 18.49 -0.64
C ASN A 51 -0.01 17.36 -1.14
N PHE A 52 -0.32 17.30 -2.44
CA PHE A 52 -1.13 16.22 -3.00
C PHE A 52 -0.44 14.86 -2.79
N CYS A 53 0.86 14.82 -3.10
CA CYS A 53 1.71 13.66 -2.83
C CYS A 53 1.79 13.37 -1.32
N GLY A 54 2.00 14.39 -0.49
CA GLY A 54 2.07 14.26 0.97
C GLY A 54 0.81 13.62 1.58
N VAL A 55 -0.38 14.07 1.16
CA VAL A 55 -1.66 13.51 1.62
C VAL A 55 -1.80 12.05 1.23
N LEU A 56 -1.52 11.70 -0.03
CA LEU A 56 -1.61 10.31 -0.49
C LEU A 56 -0.60 9.40 0.22
N GLN A 57 0.61 9.86 0.45
CA GLN A 57 1.67 9.08 1.10
C GLN A 57 1.39 8.87 2.59
N MET A 58 0.86 9.89 3.28
CA MET A 58 0.38 9.74 4.66
C MET A 58 -0.82 8.80 4.70
N GLY A 59 -1.74 8.95 3.74
CA GLY A 59 -2.86 8.02 3.54
C GLY A 59 -2.39 6.58 3.36
N ALA A 60 -1.33 6.35 2.58
CA ALA A 60 -0.75 5.03 2.36
C ALA A 60 -0.15 4.47 3.65
N ALA A 61 0.57 5.29 4.43
CA ALA A 61 1.11 4.89 5.72
C ALA A 61 -0.01 4.40 6.67
N ILE A 62 -1.12 5.15 6.73
CA ILE A 62 -2.27 4.83 7.59
C ILE A 62 -3.00 3.59 7.07
N ALA A 63 -3.38 3.57 5.79
CA ALA A 63 -4.15 2.48 5.18
C ALA A 63 -3.38 1.15 5.22
N SER A 64 -2.10 1.16 4.84
CA SER A 64 -1.25 -0.03 4.88
C SER A 64 -1.03 -0.52 6.31
N THR A 65 -0.82 0.40 7.26
CA THR A 65 -0.76 0.05 8.70
C THR A 65 -2.06 -0.62 9.17
N MET A 66 -3.22 -0.09 8.79
CA MET A 66 -4.51 -0.68 9.17
C MET A 66 -4.73 -2.05 8.52
N PHE A 67 -4.35 -2.20 7.25
CA PHE A 67 -4.40 -3.47 6.52
C PHE A 67 -3.55 -4.54 7.22
N HIS A 68 -2.28 -4.27 7.47
CA HIS A 68 -1.38 -5.21 8.14
C HIS A 68 -1.76 -5.44 9.60
N ARG A 69 -2.21 -4.41 10.33
CA ARG A 69 -2.68 -4.57 11.71
C ARG A 69 -3.87 -5.52 11.78
N SER A 70 -4.69 -5.57 10.73
CA SER A 70 -5.81 -6.51 10.60
C SER A 70 -5.40 -7.93 10.19
N LYS A 71 -4.09 -8.24 10.09
CA LYS A 71 -3.57 -9.47 9.47
C LYS A 71 -4.09 -9.64 8.06
N GLU A 72 -4.07 -8.56 7.29
CA GLU A 72 -4.41 -8.57 5.87
C GLU A 72 -5.87 -9.00 5.58
N THR A 73 -6.77 -8.92 6.58
CA THR A 73 -8.18 -9.35 6.44
C THR A 73 -9.17 -8.22 6.19
N LYS A 74 -8.77 -6.96 6.41
CA LYS A 74 -9.61 -5.76 6.26
C LYS A 74 -8.79 -4.64 5.64
N TYR A 75 -9.46 -3.69 4.97
CA TYR A 75 -8.85 -2.48 4.39
C TYR A 75 -7.98 -2.69 3.15
N LEU A 76 -7.94 -3.89 2.57
CA LEU A 76 -7.22 -4.16 1.32
C LEU A 76 -7.60 -3.18 0.21
N LEU A 77 -8.89 -2.91 0.03
CA LEU A 77 -9.35 -2.01 -1.02
C LEU A 77 -8.84 -0.58 -0.83
N LEU A 78 -8.85 -0.08 0.41
CA LEU A 78 -8.34 1.26 0.70
C LEU A 78 -6.83 1.36 0.43
N ASP A 79 -6.08 0.36 0.91
CA ASP A 79 -4.64 0.28 0.70
C ASP A 79 -4.28 0.17 -0.80
N ALA A 80 -5.01 -0.67 -1.54
CA ALA A 80 -4.85 -0.85 -2.98
C ALA A 80 -5.22 0.41 -3.79
N LEU A 81 -6.28 1.13 -3.39
CA LEU A 81 -6.68 2.37 -4.06
C LEU A 81 -5.62 3.46 -3.88
N ILE A 82 -5.14 3.69 -2.65
CA ILE A 82 -4.14 4.73 -2.40
C ILE A 82 -2.81 4.38 -3.06
N SER A 83 -2.34 3.14 -2.91
CA SER A 83 -1.09 2.69 -3.57
C SER A 83 -1.22 2.69 -5.09
N GLY A 84 -2.40 2.35 -5.64
CA GLY A 84 -2.70 2.44 -7.07
C GLY A 84 -2.59 3.88 -7.59
N THR A 85 -3.17 4.86 -6.87
CA THR A 85 -3.05 6.28 -7.22
C THR A 85 -1.59 6.76 -7.19
N LEU A 86 -0.82 6.35 -6.19
CA LEU A 86 0.63 6.63 -6.14
C LEU A 86 1.37 5.98 -7.33
N GLY A 87 0.96 4.78 -7.74
CA GLY A 87 1.47 4.11 -8.94
C GLY A 87 1.16 4.88 -10.23
N ILE A 88 -0.02 5.48 -10.34
CA ILE A 88 -0.39 6.34 -11.48
C ILE A 88 0.50 7.59 -11.51
N ILE A 89 0.73 8.25 -10.38
CA ILE A 89 1.64 9.40 -10.29
C ILE A 89 3.06 9.02 -10.73
N PHE A 90 3.53 7.85 -10.29
CA PHE A 90 4.82 7.32 -10.71
C PHE A 90 4.91 7.11 -12.23
N ILE A 91 3.87 6.52 -12.85
CA ILE A 91 3.80 6.32 -14.30
C ILE A 91 3.78 7.67 -15.02
N PHE A 92 2.99 8.63 -14.54
CA PHE A 92 2.94 9.99 -15.08
C PHE A 92 4.33 10.65 -15.06
N ALA A 93 5.04 10.58 -13.93
CA ALA A 93 6.40 11.10 -13.82
C ALA A 93 7.37 10.39 -14.81
N GLY A 94 7.23 9.08 -14.97
CA GLY A 94 8.01 8.30 -15.95
C GLY A 94 7.73 8.72 -17.39
N GLN A 95 6.47 8.93 -17.76
CA GLN A 95 6.08 9.42 -19.08
C GLN A 95 6.60 10.83 -19.32
N HIS A 96 6.51 11.72 -18.33
CA HIS A 96 7.07 13.06 -18.41
C HIS A 96 8.59 13.02 -18.62
N THR A 97 9.29 12.12 -17.92
CA THR A 97 10.73 11.90 -18.09
C THR A 97 11.08 11.42 -19.51
N LEU A 98 10.27 10.50 -20.06
CA LEU A 98 10.44 9.98 -21.42
C LEU A 98 10.23 11.07 -22.48
N ASN A 99 9.17 11.87 -22.35
CA ASN A 99 8.84 12.95 -23.28
C ASN A 99 9.91 14.06 -23.32
N ASN A 100 10.66 14.24 -22.22
CA ASN A 100 11.75 15.21 -22.13
C ASN A 100 13.14 14.57 -22.37
N GLU A 101 13.19 13.31 -22.80
CA GLU A 101 14.44 12.58 -23.13
C GLU A 101 15.46 12.48 -21.97
N TRP A 102 14.99 12.50 -20.72
CA TRP A 102 15.85 12.42 -19.53
C TRP A 102 16.20 10.97 -19.19
N TYR A 103 16.90 10.29 -20.09
CA TYR A 103 17.13 8.84 -20.05
C TYR A 103 17.82 8.33 -18.77
N GLY A 104 18.69 9.14 -18.15
CA GLY A 104 19.31 8.78 -16.88
C GLY A 104 18.29 8.63 -15.74
N ILE A 105 17.35 9.58 -15.64
CA ILE A 105 16.26 9.53 -14.66
C ILE A 105 15.29 8.39 -15.01
N LEU A 106 14.99 8.23 -16.30
CA LEU A 106 14.10 7.17 -16.78
C LEU A 106 14.65 5.78 -16.42
N ALA A 107 15.94 5.55 -16.58
CA ALA A 107 16.58 4.29 -16.21
C ALA A 107 16.43 3.97 -14.72
N ILE A 108 16.61 4.98 -13.85
CA ILE A 108 16.41 4.83 -12.40
C ILE A 108 14.95 4.51 -12.09
N LYS A 109 13.99 5.20 -12.73
CA LYS A 109 12.56 4.92 -12.56
C LYS A 109 12.22 3.50 -13.01
N LEU A 110 12.67 3.06 -14.18
CA LEU A 110 12.44 1.71 -14.66
C LEU A 110 13.02 0.66 -13.72
N LEU A 111 14.23 0.88 -13.18
CA LEU A 111 14.82 -0.01 -12.17
C LEU A 111 13.94 -0.10 -10.91
N LEU A 112 13.47 1.04 -10.39
CA LEU A 112 12.58 1.08 -9.22
C LEU A 112 11.26 0.36 -9.49
N ALA A 113 10.67 0.54 -10.67
CA ALA A 113 9.46 -0.18 -11.09
C ALA A 113 9.68 -1.69 -11.13
N VAL A 114 10.78 -2.14 -11.73
CA VAL A 114 11.16 -3.56 -11.78
C VAL A 114 11.36 -4.13 -10.38
N LEU A 115 12.05 -3.41 -9.49
CA LEU A 115 12.26 -3.84 -8.11
C LEU A 115 10.94 -3.92 -7.33
N CYS A 116 10.02 -2.96 -7.51
CA CYS A 116 8.68 -2.99 -6.92
C CYS A 116 7.89 -4.23 -7.38
N VAL A 117 7.81 -4.46 -8.70
CA VAL A 117 7.11 -5.62 -9.27
C VAL A 117 7.73 -6.93 -8.80
N PHE A 118 9.06 -7.03 -8.86
CA PHE A 118 9.78 -8.21 -8.40
C PHE A 118 9.51 -8.51 -6.93
N THR A 119 9.66 -7.52 -6.05
CA THR A 119 9.46 -7.73 -4.61
C THR A 119 8.01 -8.03 -4.24
N TRP A 120 7.04 -7.43 -4.95
CA TRP A 120 5.61 -7.72 -4.79
C TRP A 120 5.26 -9.15 -5.20
N LEU A 121 5.70 -9.59 -6.39
CA LEU A 121 5.45 -10.95 -6.87
C LEU A 121 6.17 -11.99 -6.00
N TYR A 122 7.41 -11.71 -5.62
CA TYR A 122 8.24 -12.65 -4.87
C TYR A 122 7.79 -12.82 -3.41
N CYS A 123 7.18 -11.80 -2.79
CA CYS A 123 6.67 -11.95 -1.42
C CYS A 123 5.50 -12.94 -1.32
N GLY A 124 4.73 -13.11 -2.41
CA GLY A 124 3.59 -14.01 -2.45
C GLY A 124 2.41 -13.52 -1.60
N MET A 125 1.51 -14.44 -1.27
CA MET A 125 0.26 -14.13 -0.59
C MET A 125 0.41 -14.05 0.95
N PRO A 126 -0.45 -13.28 1.64
CA PRO A 126 -0.49 -13.25 3.11
C PRO A 126 -0.59 -14.65 3.72
N GLY A 127 0.22 -14.90 4.75
CA GLY A 127 0.32 -16.21 5.41
C GLY A 127 1.31 -17.18 4.76
N GLY A 128 1.92 -16.84 3.62
CA GLY A 128 3.03 -17.59 3.04
C GLY A 128 4.34 -17.40 3.80
N GLU A 129 5.23 -18.39 3.75
CA GLU A 129 6.52 -18.40 4.50
C GLU A 129 7.41 -17.19 4.21
N ARG A 130 7.30 -16.63 3.00
CA ARG A 130 8.13 -15.53 2.52
C ARG A 130 7.50 -14.15 2.73
N TYR A 131 6.20 -14.11 3.03
CA TYR A 131 5.39 -12.90 2.96
C TYR A 131 5.96 -11.79 3.84
N ASP A 132 6.03 -12.01 5.16
CA ASP A 132 6.44 -10.95 6.11
C ASP A 132 7.84 -10.39 5.79
N LYS A 133 8.79 -11.25 5.40
CA LYS A 133 10.16 -10.81 5.10
C LYS A 133 10.23 -9.99 3.82
N TRP A 134 9.57 -10.44 2.76
CA TRP A 134 9.68 -9.82 1.44
C TRP A 134 8.69 -8.67 1.24
N HIS A 135 7.54 -8.71 1.87
CA HIS A 135 6.61 -7.59 1.90
C HIS A 135 7.20 -6.39 2.67
N ASN A 136 7.97 -6.67 3.72
CA ASN A 136 8.75 -5.63 4.40
C ASN A 136 9.79 -4.98 3.47
N ARG A 137 10.48 -5.78 2.63
CA ARG A 137 11.38 -5.25 1.60
C ARG A 137 10.62 -4.47 0.53
N TRP A 138 9.45 -4.96 0.13
CA TRP A 138 8.57 -4.26 -0.79
C TRP A 138 8.23 -2.86 -0.25
N HIS A 139 7.89 -2.69 1.04
CA HIS A 139 7.68 -1.36 1.65
C HIS A 139 8.86 -0.42 1.44
N TYR A 140 10.09 -0.88 1.67
CA TYR A 140 11.26 -0.01 1.49
C TYR A 140 11.51 0.33 0.02
N VAL A 141 11.33 -0.61 -0.90
CA VAL A 141 11.51 -0.38 -2.33
C VAL A 141 10.43 0.56 -2.89
N SER A 142 9.16 0.31 -2.56
CA SER A 142 8.05 1.19 -2.93
C SER A 142 8.17 2.55 -2.27
N GLY A 143 8.57 2.62 -1.00
CA GLY A 143 8.86 3.87 -0.29
C GLY A 143 9.98 4.69 -0.94
N ALA A 144 11.09 4.06 -1.33
CA ALA A 144 12.14 4.72 -2.11
C ALA A 144 11.64 5.19 -3.48
N THR A 145 10.81 4.39 -4.13
CA THR A 145 10.15 4.75 -5.40
C THR A 145 9.28 6.00 -5.22
N THR A 146 8.49 6.05 -4.16
CA THR A 146 7.65 7.18 -3.78
C THR A 146 8.48 8.44 -3.50
N ILE A 147 9.50 8.35 -2.64
CA ILE A 147 10.39 9.48 -2.30
C ILE A 147 11.08 10.02 -3.54
N SER A 148 11.67 9.15 -4.37
CA SER A 148 12.31 9.57 -5.61
C SER A 148 11.34 10.24 -6.59
N THR A 149 10.04 9.94 -6.50
CA THR A 149 9.01 10.53 -7.35
C THR A 149 8.63 11.90 -6.84
N THR A 150 8.46 12.08 -5.53
CA THR A 150 8.34 13.41 -4.93
C THR A 150 9.51 14.30 -5.31
N LEU A 151 10.77 13.84 -5.12
CA LEU A 151 11.95 14.66 -5.42
C LEU A 151 12.03 15.04 -6.91
N PHE A 152 11.64 14.12 -7.80
CA PHE A 152 11.55 14.42 -9.22
C PHE A 152 10.48 15.49 -9.52
N LEU A 153 9.28 15.33 -8.98
CA LEU A 153 8.18 16.30 -9.16
C LEU A 153 8.58 17.67 -8.61
N THR A 154 9.14 17.73 -7.40
CA THR A 154 9.63 18.99 -6.81
C THR A 154 10.66 19.69 -7.71
N MET A 155 11.59 18.95 -8.31
CA MET A 155 12.68 19.55 -9.08
C MET A 155 12.29 19.93 -10.51
N TYR A 156 11.45 19.12 -11.15
CA TYR A 156 11.19 19.22 -12.59
C TYR A 156 9.74 19.56 -12.94
N LEU A 157 8.82 19.48 -11.98
CA LEU A 157 7.40 19.81 -12.15
C LEU A 157 6.81 20.39 -10.85
N PRO A 158 7.36 21.49 -10.31
CA PRO A 158 6.93 22.06 -9.03
C PRO A 158 5.44 22.42 -8.99
N GLU A 159 4.85 22.76 -10.13
CA GLU A 159 3.43 23.06 -10.34
C GLU A 159 2.50 21.83 -10.27
N PHE A 160 3.01 20.63 -10.01
CA PHE A 160 2.21 19.39 -9.98
C PHE A 160 0.98 19.48 -9.07
N ASP A 161 1.11 20.10 -7.89
CA ASP A 161 -0.01 20.30 -6.97
C ASP A 161 -1.13 21.17 -7.57
N LEU A 162 -0.79 22.19 -8.37
CA LEU A 162 -1.75 23.03 -9.08
C LEU A 162 -2.47 22.23 -10.18
N LEU A 163 -1.71 21.46 -10.97
CA LEU A 163 -2.28 20.58 -12.01
C LEU A 163 -3.29 19.59 -11.40
N MET A 164 -2.96 19.02 -10.24
CA MET A 164 -3.86 18.11 -9.54
C MET A 164 -5.10 18.82 -8.99
N HIS A 165 -4.94 20.06 -8.50
CA HIS A 165 -6.08 20.86 -8.04
C HIS A 165 -7.06 21.14 -9.19
N GLU A 166 -6.55 21.59 -10.34
CA GLU A 166 -7.35 21.86 -11.53
C GLU A 166 -8.08 20.60 -12.01
N LEU A 167 -7.37 19.47 -12.11
CA LEU A 167 -7.98 18.19 -12.49
C LEU A 167 -9.14 17.79 -11.56
N ILE A 168 -8.98 17.98 -10.25
CA ILE A 168 -10.03 17.67 -9.28
C ILE A 168 -11.22 18.61 -9.46
N GLN A 169 -10.99 19.91 -9.69
CA GLN A 169 -12.07 20.86 -9.96
C GLN A 169 -12.85 20.46 -11.22
N ASP A 170 -12.16 20.12 -12.30
CA ASP A 170 -12.78 19.68 -13.55
C ASP A 170 -13.65 18.44 -13.35
N VAL A 171 -13.16 17.44 -12.60
CA VAL A 171 -13.94 16.24 -12.26
C VAL A 171 -15.18 16.58 -11.44
N VAL A 172 -15.08 17.51 -10.49
CA VAL A 172 -16.21 17.96 -9.67
C VAL A 172 -17.26 18.67 -10.52
N VAL A 173 -16.83 19.56 -11.42
CA VAL A 173 -17.72 20.26 -12.35
C VAL A 173 -18.44 19.26 -13.25
N VAL A 174 -17.71 18.36 -13.92
CA VAL A 174 -18.30 17.34 -14.79
C VAL A 174 -19.31 16.50 -14.01
N ARG A 175 -18.97 16.05 -12.79
CA ARG A 175 -19.89 15.26 -11.97
C ARG A 175 -21.17 16.04 -11.62
N SER A 176 -21.05 17.34 -11.34
CA SER A 176 -22.21 18.19 -11.03
C SER A 176 -23.17 18.37 -12.20
N MET A 177 -22.71 18.18 -13.44
CA MET A 177 -23.57 18.24 -14.64
C MET A 177 -24.42 16.97 -14.84
N PHE A 178 -24.08 15.86 -14.18
CA PHE A 178 -24.76 14.56 -14.33
C PHE A 178 -25.60 14.18 -13.09
N ILE A 179 -25.70 15.07 -12.10
CA ILE A 179 -26.58 14.95 -10.92
C ILE A 179 -27.74 15.92 -11.11
#